data_AF-A0AAN0M9V7-F1
#
_entry.id   AF-A0AAN0M9V7-F1
#
_cell.length_a   1.000
_cell.length_b   1.000
_cell.length_c   1.000
_cell.angle_alpha   90.00
_cell.angle_beta   90.00
_cell.angle_gamma   90.00
#
_symmetry.space_group_name_H-M   'P 1'
#
loop_
_entity.id
_entity.type
_entity.pdbx_description
1 polymer ?
#
loop_
_entity_poly.entity_id
_entity_poly.type
_entity_poly.pdbx_seq_one_letter_code
_entity_poly.pdbx_strand_id
1 'polypeptide(L)'
;MRALLIATCLAPAALHAQPAEEEALIRAVFATLQPISITENVEFCGYVGFDAAGMLVASNATRGNIDSCLANDPVNIEVITASYHTHGAFTPDYFNEVPSGTDMEGDEDEGIDGWVATPGGRLWYIDTDTMVTFQICGLGCLPSDPNFVAGDMGVIAESYAYEDLVTLLDE
;
A
#
# COMPACT_ATOMS: atom_id res chain seq x y z
N MET A 1 50.36 -10.09 33.70
CA MET A 1 49.42 -9.48 32.75
C MET A 1 48.41 -10.55 32.32
N ARG A 2 47.17 -10.47 32.81
CA ARG A 2 46.06 -11.30 32.32
C ARG A 2 45.35 -10.52 31.22
N ALA A 3 45.41 -11.01 29.98
CA ALA A 3 44.64 -10.47 28.87
C ALA A 3 43.17 -10.90 29.04
N LEU A 4 42.27 -9.93 29.17
CA LEU A 4 40.83 -10.15 29.21
C LEU A 4 40.32 -10.17 27.77
N LEU A 5 39.89 -11.34 27.30
CA LEU A 5 39.17 -11.49 26.04
C LEU A 5 37.74 -10.97 26.24
N ILE A 6 37.43 -9.84 25.60
CA ILE A 6 36.07 -9.31 25.51
C ILE A 6 35.38 -10.08 24.38
N ALA A 7 34.44 -10.95 24.73
CA ALA A 7 33.53 -11.57 23.78
C ALA A 7 32.47 -10.55 23.39
N THR A 8 32.53 -10.03 22.17
CA THR A 8 31.45 -9.24 21.55
C THR A 8 30.30 -10.18 21.20
N CYS A 9 29.22 -10.13 21.98
CA CYS A 9 27.94 -10.71 21.60
C CYS A 9 27.34 -9.87 20.45
N LEU A 10 27.34 -10.41 19.23
CA LEU A 10 26.49 -9.92 18.15
C LEU A 10 25.04 -10.33 18.49
N ALA A 11 24.23 -9.37 18.92
CA ALA A 11 22.79 -9.58 18.99
C ALA A 11 22.25 -9.66 17.56
N PRO A 12 21.31 -10.58 17.25
CA PRO A 12 20.63 -10.58 15.97
C PRO A 12 19.85 -9.27 15.84
N ALA A 13 20.13 -8.50 14.79
CA ALA A 13 19.31 -7.36 14.42
C ALA A 13 17.91 -7.90 14.14
N ALA A 14 16.90 -7.35 14.82
CA ALA A 14 15.52 -7.57 14.40
C ALA A 14 15.41 -7.10 12.95
N LEU A 15 15.08 -8.02 12.03
CA LEU A 15 14.76 -7.73 10.65
C LEU A 15 13.42 -6.96 10.64
N HIS A 16 13.49 -5.65 10.88
CA HIS A 16 12.48 -4.74 10.34
C HIS A 16 13.03 -4.29 8.99
N ALA A 17 12.30 -4.54 7.91
CA ALA A 17 12.62 -3.89 6.65
C ALA A 17 12.69 -2.40 6.91
N GLN A 18 13.68 -1.76 6.31
CA GLN A 18 13.65 -0.31 6.28
C GLN A 18 12.43 0.08 5.45
N PRO A 19 11.66 1.13 5.84
CA PRO A 19 10.50 1.60 5.06
C PRO A 19 10.78 1.76 3.56
N ALA A 20 12.04 2.07 3.19
CA ALA A 20 12.48 2.19 1.80
C ALA A 20 12.52 0.87 1.00
N GLU A 21 12.76 -0.28 1.64
CA GLU A 21 12.77 -1.58 0.95
C GLU A 21 11.35 -2.03 0.60
N GLU A 22 10.41 -1.82 1.52
CA GLU A 22 8.99 -2.11 1.28
C GLU A 22 8.39 -1.18 0.22
N GLU A 23 8.71 0.13 0.30
CA GLU A 23 8.33 1.08 -0.75
C GLU A 23 8.88 0.66 -2.13
N ALA A 24 10.14 0.19 -2.19
CA ALA A 24 10.73 -0.27 -3.45
C ALA A 24 10.03 -1.53 -3.99
N LEU A 25 9.70 -2.48 -3.12
CA LEU A 25 8.96 -3.68 -3.49
C LEU A 25 7.57 -3.32 -4.02
N ILE A 26 6.82 -2.49 -3.30
CA ILE A 26 5.44 -2.18 -3.68
C ILE A 26 5.37 -1.36 -4.97
N ARG A 27 6.33 -0.47 -5.22
CA ARG A 27 6.46 0.20 -6.52
C ARG A 27 6.64 -0.78 -7.67
N ALA A 28 7.41 -1.85 -7.48
CA ALA A 28 7.58 -2.88 -8.50
C ALA A 28 6.31 -3.72 -8.71
N VAL A 29 5.59 -4.03 -7.63
CA VAL A 29 4.27 -4.69 -7.70
C VAL A 29 3.29 -3.82 -8.50
N PHE A 30 3.12 -2.55 -8.12
CA PHE A 30 2.19 -1.65 -8.80
C PHE A 30 2.61 -1.29 -10.23
N ALA A 31 3.90 -1.20 -10.54
CA ALA A 31 4.36 -1.01 -11.92
C ALA A 31 3.90 -2.16 -12.84
N THR A 32 3.67 -3.35 -12.29
CA THR A 32 3.15 -4.51 -13.02
C THR A 32 1.62 -4.53 -13.04
N LEU A 33 0.97 -4.23 -11.91
CA LEU A 33 -0.49 -4.36 -11.76
C LEU A 33 -1.29 -3.18 -12.34
N GLN A 34 -0.82 -1.94 -12.16
CA GLN A 34 -1.57 -0.74 -12.57
C GLN A 34 -2.02 -0.76 -14.03
N PRO A 35 -1.18 -1.10 -15.03
CA PRO A 35 -1.63 -1.13 -16.42
C PRO A 35 -2.78 -2.12 -16.66
N ILE A 36 -2.79 -3.26 -15.94
CA ILE A 36 -3.84 -4.29 -16.05
C ILE A 36 -5.10 -3.82 -15.34
N SER A 37 -4.95 -3.31 -14.10
CA SER A 37 -6.02 -2.74 -13.29
C SER A 37 -6.80 -1.66 -14.03
N ILE A 38 -6.08 -0.72 -14.65
CA ILE A 38 -6.66 0.36 -15.46
C ILE A 38 -7.34 -0.22 -16.71
N THR A 39 -6.67 -1.10 -17.46
CA THR A 39 -7.22 -1.62 -18.73
C THR A 39 -8.49 -2.43 -18.52
N GLU A 40 -8.54 -3.21 -17.44
CA GLU A 40 -9.68 -4.07 -17.11
C GLU A 40 -10.71 -3.38 -16.21
N ASN A 41 -10.42 -2.18 -15.72
CA ASN A 41 -11.20 -1.44 -14.73
C ASN A 41 -11.57 -2.30 -13.51
N VAL A 42 -10.55 -2.91 -12.90
CA VAL A 42 -10.67 -3.73 -11.69
C VAL A 42 -9.54 -3.51 -10.72
N GLU A 43 -9.81 -3.73 -9.45
CA GLU A 43 -8.84 -3.74 -8.39
C GLU A 43 -8.05 -5.05 -8.34
N PHE A 44 -6.80 -4.94 -7.92
CA PHE A 44 -5.95 -6.05 -7.53
C PHE A 44 -5.39 -5.78 -6.15
N CYS A 45 -5.40 -6.78 -5.29
CA CYS A 45 -4.95 -6.68 -3.90
C CYS A 45 -4.07 -7.85 -3.47
N GLY A 46 -3.40 -7.71 -2.33
CA GLY A 46 -2.58 -8.73 -1.71
C GLY A 46 -1.88 -8.19 -0.47
N TYR A 47 -0.79 -8.84 -0.09
CA TYR A 47 -0.02 -8.50 1.11
C TYR A 47 1.47 -8.42 0.81
N VAL A 48 2.17 -7.61 1.60
CA VAL A 48 3.64 -7.60 1.69
C VAL A 48 4.07 -8.01 3.10
N GLY A 49 5.27 -8.56 3.20
CA GLY A 49 5.82 -8.99 4.48
C GLY A 49 7.04 -9.89 4.32
N PHE A 50 7.42 -10.58 5.40
CA PHE A 50 8.59 -11.45 5.43
C PHE A 50 8.22 -12.92 5.27
N ASP A 51 8.95 -13.61 4.41
CA ASP A 51 8.89 -15.07 4.31
C ASP A 51 9.69 -15.77 5.44
N ALA A 52 9.67 -17.10 5.45
CA ALA A 52 10.39 -17.93 6.42
C ALA A 52 11.92 -17.76 6.43
N ALA A 53 12.49 -17.20 5.36
CA ALA A 53 13.91 -16.88 5.27
C ALA A 53 14.21 -15.44 5.74
N GLY A 54 13.19 -14.69 6.15
CA GLY A 54 13.30 -13.27 6.49
C GLY A 54 13.42 -12.37 5.27
N MET A 55 13.06 -12.85 4.07
CA MET A 55 13.08 -12.04 2.86
C MET A 55 11.77 -11.26 2.73
N LEU A 56 11.87 -9.97 2.42
CA LEU A 56 10.70 -9.15 2.10
C LEU A 56 10.13 -9.58 0.74
N VAL A 57 8.87 -9.97 0.72
CA VAL A 57 8.16 -10.50 -0.45
C VAL A 57 6.73 -9.96 -0.52
N ALA A 58 6.13 -10.04 -1.70
CA ALA A 58 4.71 -9.79 -1.91
C ALA A 58 3.97 -11.12 -2.18
N SER A 59 2.71 -11.20 -1.78
CA SER A 59 1.83 -12.30 -2.16
C SER A 59 1.54 -12.25 -3.66
N ASN A 60 0.97 -13.34 -4.19
CA ASN A 60 0.32 -13.25 -5.49
C ASN A 60 -0.88 -12.30 -5.39
N ALA A 61 -1.09 -11.46 -6.41
CA ALA A 61 -2.22 -10.56 -6.45
C ALA A 61 -3.53 -11.33 -6.66
N THR A 62 -4.53 -11.04 -5.83
CA THR A 62 -5.92 -11.43 -6.04
C THR A 62 -6.59 -10.40 -6.94
N ARG A 63 -7.39 -10.88 -7.90
CA ARG A 63 -8.21 -10.03 -8.76
C ARG A 63 -9.54 -9.76 -8.06
N GLY A 64 -9.88 -8.49 -7.88
CA GLY A 64 -11.14 -8.02 -7.37
C GLY A 64 -12.15 -7.70 -8.47
N ASN A 65 -12.99 -6.70 -8.19
CA ASN A 65 -13.96 -6.11 -9.09
C ASN A 65 -13.69 -4.60 -9.20
N ILE A 66 -14.69 -3.78 -9.54
CA ILE A 66 -14.49 -2.36 -9.85
C ILE A 66 -14.18 -1.51 -8.62
N ASP A 67 -14.61 -1.93 -7.44
CA ASP A 67 -14.65 -1.14 -6.21
C ASP A 67 -14.34 -1.96 -4.94
N SER A 68 -13.83 -3.18 -5.11
CA SER A 68 -13.36 -4.00 -3.99
C SER A 68 -12.42 -5.11 -4.44
N CYS A 69 -11.53 -5.46 -3.53
CA CYS A 69 -10.72 -6.66 -3.62
C CYS A 69 -10.54 -7.28 -2.23
N LEU A 70 -10.58 -8.62 -2.16
CA LEU A 70 -10.36 -9.36 -0.93
C LEU A 70 -9.35 -10.49 -1.19
N ALA A 71 -8.15 -10.33 -0.65
CA ALA A 71 -7.11 -11.35 -0.71
C ALA A 71 -7.28 -12.35 0.44
N ASN A 72 -7.01 -13.63 0.17
CA ASN A 72 -6.88 -14.62 1.25
C ASN A 72 -5.52 -14.46 1.93
N ASP A 73 -5.43 -14.89 3.18
CA ASP A 73 -4.17 -14.97 3.92
C ASP A 73 -3.05 -15.63 3.08
N PRO A 74 -1.90 -14.96 2.92
CA PRO A 74 -0.80 -15.44 2.10
C PRO A 74 -0.11 -16.64 2.76
N VAL A 75 -0.01 -17.77 2.05
CA VAL A 75 0.71 -18.96 2.54
C VAL A 75 2.24 -18.82 2.49
N ASN A 76 2.75 -17.80 1.80
CA ASN A 76 4.17 -17.58 1.55
C ASN A 76 4.78 -16.44 2.39
N ILE A 77 4.01 -15.84 3.30
CA ILE A 77 4.43 -14.75 4.18
C ILE A 77 4.21 -15.22 5.62
N GLU A 78 5.25 -15.20 6.45
CA GLU A 78 5.17 -15.55 7.87
C GLU A 78 4.81 -14.35 8.75
N VAL A 79 5.25 -13.15 8.35
CA VAL A 79 4.96 -11.89 9.05
C VAL A 79 4.46 -10.89 8.02
N ILE A 80 3.17 -10.60 8.03
CA ILE A 80 2.54 -9.58 7.17
C ILE A 80 2.85 -8.20 7.78
N THR A 81 3.27 -7.26 6.95
CA THR A 81 3.54 -5.87 7.36
C THR A 81 2.49 -4.91 6.85
N ALA A 82 2.01 -5.12 5.62
CA ALA A 82 0.99 -4.28 5.04
C ALA A 82 0.13 -5.03 4.01
N SER A 83 -1.10 -4.57 3.84
CA SER A 83 -1.91 -4.88 2.66
C SER A 83 -1.45 -4.03 1.48
N TYR A 84 -1.90 -4.39 0.28
CA TYR A 84 -1.84 -3.50 -0.85
C TYR A 84 -3.05 -3.66 -1.75
N HIS A 85 -3.44 -2.58 -2.44
CA HIS A 85 -4.35 -2.68 -3.57
C HIS A 85 -4.15 -1.58 -4.62
N THR A 86 -4.74 -1.81 -5.79
CA THR A 86 -4.84 -0.84 -6.90
C THR A 86 -6.29 -0.43 -7.03
N HIS A 87 -6.54 0.85 -7.27
CA HIS A 87 -7.81 1.28 -7.85
C HIS A 87 -7.80 1.04 -9.36
N GLY A 88 -8.99 0.83 -9.91
CA GLY A 88 -9.25 0.54 -11.33
C GLY A 88 -8.96 1.69 -12.30
N ALA A 89 -9.77 1.80 -13.36
CA ALA A 89 -9.62 2.87 -14.34
C ALA A 89 -10.12 4.22 -13.78
N PHE A 90 -9.62 5.31 -14.34
CA PHE A 90 -10.20 6.63 -14.09
C PHE A 90 -11.65 6.65 -14.57
N THR A 91 -12.58 7.04 -13.68
CA THR A 91 -13.99 7.21 -13.98
C THR A 91 -14.40 8.61 -13.50
N PRO A 92 -14.95 9.47 -14.39
CA PRO A 92 -15.42 10.79 -13.98
C PRO A 92 -16.46 10.71 -12.87
N ASP A 93 -16.42 11.67 -11.94
CA ASP A 93 -17.36 11.77 -10.80
C ASP A 93 -17.30 10.56 -9.83
N TYR A 94 -16.22 9.76 -9.87
CA TYR A 94 -15.98 8.66 -8.92
C TYR A 94 -14.72 8.93 -8.09
N PHE A 95 -14.77 8.65 -6.79
CA PHE A 95 -13.66 8.87 -5.89
C PHE A 95 -12.66 7.70 -5.96
N ASN A 96 -11.64 7.82 -6.81
CA ASN A 96 -10.61 6.78 -6.98
C ASN A 96 -9.17 7.30 -6.90
N GLU A 97 -8.95 8.51 -6.42
CA GLU A 97 -7.60 9.10 -6.26
C GLU A 97 -7.10 9.20 -4.80
N VAL A 98 -7.90 8.73 -3.84
CA VAL A 98 -7.58 8.65 -2.40
C VAL A 98 -8.05 7.31 -1.86
N PRO A 99 -7.39 6.71 -0.86
CA PRO A 99 -7.95 5.56 -0.12
C PRO A 99 -9.33 5.90 0.48
N SER A 100 -10.09 4.88 0.84
CA SER A 100 -11.36 4.99 1.58
C SER A 100 -11.15 4.89 3.09
N GLY A 101 -12.17 5.27 3.88
CA GLY A 101 -12.18 4.99 5.31
C GLY A 101 -12.26 3.49 5.60
N THR A 102 -12.95 2.73 4.74
CA THR A 102 -13.02 1.26 4.83
C THR A 102 -11.66 0.59 4.65
N ASP A 103 -10.79 1.15 3.80
CA ASP A 103 -9.40 0.64 3.66
C ASP A 103 -8.65 0.79 4.98
N MET A 104 -8.71 1.97 5.59
CA MET A 104 -8.02 2.26 6.86
C MET A 104 -8.54 1.39 8.00
N GLU A 105 -9.85 1.21 8.11
CA GLU A 105 -10.48 0.34 9.11
C GLU A 105 -10.10 -1.12 8.91
N GLY A 106 -10.07 -1.60 7.67
CA GLY A 106 -9.69 -2.97 7.35
C GLY A 106 -8.24 -3.27 7.73
N ASP A 107 -7.31 -2.38 7.36
CA ASP A 107 -5.91 -2.52 7.71
C ASP A 107 -5.70 -2.45 9.24
N GLU A 108 -6.39 -1.54 9.93
CA GLU A 108 -6.34 -1.41 11.40
C GLU A 108 -6.88 -2.68 12.10
N ASP A 109 -8.01 -3.22 11.63
CA ASP A 109 -8.63 -4.43 12.17
C ASP A 109 -7.71 -5.67 12.02
N GLU A 110 -6.91 -5.71 10.95
CA GLU A 110 -5.87 -6.72 10.73
C GLU A 110 -4.57 -6.45 11.50
N GLY A 111 -4.39 -5.23 12.01
CA GLY A 111 -3.19 -4.79 12.73
C GLY A 111 -1.97 -4.62 11.82
N ILE A 112 -2.19 -4.17 10.59
CA ILE A 112 -1.17 -3.97 9.55
C ILE A 112 -1.30 -2.57 8.95
N ASP A 113 -0.31 -2.14 8.17
CA ASP A 113 -0.40 -0.90 7.37
C ASP A 113 -0.98 -1.19 5.97
N GLY A 114 -1.05 -0.17 5.11
CA GLY A 114 -1.63 -0.32 3.77
C GLY A 114 -0.92 0.47 2.67
N TRP A 115 -1.00 -0.04 1.44
CA TRP A 115 -0.48 0.60 0.23
C TRP A 115 -1.56 0.72 -0.85
N VAL A 116 -1.74 1.92 -1.40
CA VAL A 116 -2.76 2.15 -2.44
C VAL A 116 -2.18 2.84 -3.67
N ALA A 117 -2.45 2.29 -4.85
CA ALA A 117 -2.11 2.87 -6.14
C ALA A 117 -3.36 3.35 -6.89
N THR A 118 -3.30 4.56 -7.46
CA THR A 118 -4.45 5.27 -8.03
C THR A 118 -4.29 5.54 -9.53
N PRO A 119 -5.38 5.74 -10.31
CA PRO A 119 -5.32 5.96 -11.75
C PRO A 119 -4.46 7.16 -12.18
N GLY A 120 -4.37 8.21 -11.37
CA GLY A 120 -3.50 9.37 -11.58
C GLY A 120 -2.01 9.05 -11.34
N GLY A 121 -1.71 7.82 -10.93
CA GLY A 121 -0.38 7.32 -10.63
C GLY A 121 0.16 7.76 -9.27
N ARG A 122 -0.70 8.15 -8.32
CA ARG A 122 -0.26 8.42 -6.93
C ARG A 122 0.02 7.11 -6.21
N LEU A 123 0.95 7.15 -5.28
CA LEU A 123 1.21 6.09 -4.31
C LEU A 123 0.88 6.63 -2.92
N TRP A 124 -0.06 5.98 -2.26
CA TRP A 124 -0.48 6.26 -0.89
C TRP A 124 0.02 5.19 0.06
N TYR A 125 0.28 5.62 1.29
CA TYR A 125 0.52 4.78 2.45
C TYR A 125 -0.60 5.02 3.47
N ILE A 126 -1.05 3.97 4.13
CA ILE A 126 -1.96 4.00 5.27
C ILE A 126 -1.14 3.59 6.50
N ASP A 127 -0.99 4.53 7.43
CA ASP A 127 -0.37 4.30 8.74
C ASP A 127 -1.51 4.08 9.74
N THR A 128 -1.68 2.84 10.20
CA THR A 128 -2.79 2.46 11.10
C THR A 128 -2.46 2.71 12.56
N ASP A 129 -1.19 2.85 12.91
CA ASP A 129 -0.74 3.29 14.24
C ASP A 129 -1.26 4.71 14.58
N THR A 130 -1.32 5.58 13.58
CA THR A 130 -1.75 6.98 13.72
C THR A 130 -3.08 7.30 13.03
N MET A 131 -3.65 6.35 12.29
CA MET A 131 -4.85 6.51 11.47
C MET A 131 -4.76 7.72 10.54
N VAL A 132 -3.66 7.76 9.79
CA VAL A 132 -3.37 8.77 8.76
C VAL A 132 -2.98 8.08 7.47
N THR A 133 -3.56 8.53 6.35
CA THR A 133 -3.06 8.19 5.02
C THR A 133 -2.32 9.36 4.39
N PHE A 134 -1.21 9.09 3.71
CA PHE A 134 -0.42 10.12 3.03
C PHE A 134 0.22 9.63 1.74
N GLN A 135 0.45 10.56 0.83
CA GLN A 135 1.12 10.26 -0.43
C GLN A 135 2.61 10.10 -0.21
N ILE A 136 3.16 8.95 -0.61
CA ILE A 136 4.60 8.82 -0.81
C ILE A 136 5.02 9.64 -2.02
N CYS A 137 4.17 9.68 -3.05
CA CYS A 137 4.37 10.53 -4.21
C CYS A 137 3.05 10.76 -4.97
N GLY A 138 2.97 11.91 -5.66
CA GLY A 138 1.78 12.34 -6.38
C GLY A 138 1.69 11.85 -7.83
N LEU A 139 1.03 12.66 -8.66
CA LEU A 139 0.67 12.31 -10.04
C LEU A 139 1.87 11.84 -10.88
N GLY A 140 1.63 10.78 -11.67
CA GLY A 140 2.63 10.21 -12.60
C GLY A 140 3.79 9.48 -11.92
N CYS A 141 3.68 9.16 -10.63
CA CYS A 141 4.70 8.42 -9.90
C CYS A 141 4.68 6.92 -10.24
N LEU A 142 3.49 6.37 -10.46
CA LEU A 142 3.21 5.03 -10.97
C LEU A 142 2.59 5.12 -12.37
N PRO A 143 2.48 4.00 -13.13
CA PRO A 143 1.76 4.01 -14.40
C PRO A 143 0.35 4.56 -14.24
N SER A 144 0.03 5.63 -14.98
CA SER A 144 -1.25 6.33 -14.90
C SER A 144 -2.19 5.93 -16.03
N ASP A 145 -3.49 6.09 -15.79
CA ASP A 145 -4.52 5.97 -16.82
C ASP A 145 -4.34 7.09 -17.85
N PRO A 146 -4.21 6.78 -19.15
CA PRO A 146 -4.08 7.79 -20.20
C PRO A 146 -5.30 8.72 -20.31
N ASN A 147 -6.45 8.34 -19.75
CA ASN A 147 -7.67 9.15 -19.71
C ASN A 147 -7.81 9.97 -18.42
N PHE A 148 -6.87 9.84 -17.47
CA PHE A 148 -6.92 10.56 -16.20
C PHE A 148 -7.01 12.09 -16.40
N VAL A 149 -7.94 12.72 -15.67
CA VAL A 149 -8.11 14.18 -15.67
C VAL A 149 -7.73 14.73 -14.30
N ALA A 150 -6.60 15.44 -14.25
CA ALA A 150 -6.15 16.06 -13.01
C ALA A 150 -7.14 17.12 -12.52
N GLY A 151 -7.55 16.99 -11.25
CA GLY A 151 -8.47 17.93 -10.60
C GLY A 151 -9.96 17.59 -10.74
N ASP A 152 -10.31 16.44 -11.32
CA ASP A 152 -11.71 15.97 -11.39
C ASP A 152 -12.34 15.84 -9.98
N MET A 153 -11.63 15.22 -9.04
CA MET A 153 -11.98 15.18 -7.61
C MET A 153 -11.66 16.47 -6.84
N GLY A 154 -11.31 17.57 -7.53
CA GLY A 154 -10.84 18.79 -6.89
C GLY A 154 -9.41 18.70 -6.36
N VAL A 155 -9.13 19.41 -5.26
CA VAL A 155 -7.79 19.46 -4.66
C VAL A 155 -7.62 18.27 -3.72
N ILE A 156 -6.69 17.39 -4.07
CA ILE A 156 -6.28 16.26 -3.24
C ILE A 156 -5.09 16.68 -2.37
N ALA A 157 -5.25 16.58 -1.06
CA ALA A 157 -4.20 16.90 -0.08
C ALA A 157 -3.10 15.84 -0.07
N GLU A 158 -1.92 16.19 0.47
CA GLU A 158 -0.81 15.25 0.62
C GLU A 158 -1.07 14.18 1.68
N SER A 159 -2.00 14.43 2.61
CA SER A 159 -2.39 13.51 3.67
C SER A 159 -3.81 13.78 4.17
N TYR A 160 -4.44 12.76 4.72
CA TYR A 160 -5.74 12.82 5.40
C TYR A 160 -5.68 12.05 6.71
N ALA A 161 -6.22 12.63 7.78
CA ALA A 161 -6.60 11.85 8.95
C ALA A 161 -7.89 11.08 8.63
N TYR A 162 -8.10 9.93 9.28
CA TYR A 162 -9.30 9.10 9.06
C TYR A 162 -10.62 9.91 9.11
N GLU A 163 -10.83 10.75 10.13
CA GLU A 163 -12.06 11.55 10.25
C GLU A 163 -12.26 12.54 9.09
N ASP A 164 -11.17 13.12 8.58
CA ASP A 164 -11.20 14.04 7.44
C ASP A 164 -11.51 13.28 6.14
N LEU A 165 -10.99 12.05 6.01
CA LEU A 165 -11.17 11.19 4.84
C LEU A 165 -12.62 10.71 4.72
N VAL A 166 -13.18 10.20 5.82
CA VAL A 166 -14.59 9.78 5.91
C VAL A 166 -15.52 10.96 5.57
N THR A 167 -15.21 12.16 6.09
CA THR A 167 -15.96 13.38 5.76
C THR A 167 -15.83 13.78 4.29
N LEU A 168 -14.63 13.62 3.70
CA LEU A 168 -14.38 13.92 2.28
C LEU A 168 -15.21 13.02 1.36
N LEU A 169 -15.36 11.75 1.73
CA LEU A 169 -15.99 10.71 0.92
C LEU A 169 -17.49 10.51 1.21
N ASP A 170 -18.02 11.15 2.25
CA ASP A 170 -19.41 10.98 2.73
C ASP A 170 -19.71 9.52 3.14
N GLU A 171 -18.73 8.90 3.81
CA GLU A 171 -18.81 7.56 4.42
C GLU A 171 -19.32 7.63 5.88
#